data_AF-A0A0A8HWV6-F1
#
_entry.id   AF-A0A0A8HWV6-F1
#
_cell.length_a   1.000
_cell.length_b   1.000
_cell.length_c   1.000
_cell.angle_alpha   90.00
_cell.angle_beta   90.00
_cell.angle_gamma   90.00
#
_symmetry.space_group_name_H-M   'P 1'
#
loop_
_entity.id
_entity.type
_entity.pdbx_description
1 polymer ?
#
loop_
_entity_poly.entity_id
_entity_poly.type
_entity_poly.pdbx_seq_one_letter_code
_entity_poly.pdbx_strand_id
1 'polypeptide(L)'
;MVFYLLISAIAFLILFFAIKKYTLKLDEQALLEPIKNNIYSEFCDLINKEIRNIKNNLLQNTFTLQNENYKDIFLENLSDMSRKINHIQTMNLSKKSNALWEETLFDFLKELENLNKKYLNDSEKINDKIRNSLHKKFSNLTKN
;
A
#
# COMPACT_ATOMS: atom_id res chain seq x y z
N MET A 1 -5.07 2.37 -23.33
CA MET A 1 -6.10 3.14 -22.61
C MET A 1 -6.24 2.76 -21.11
N VAL A 2 -5.38 1.90 -20.56
CA VAL A 2 -5.43 1.44 -19.15
C VAL A 2 -4.44 2.19 -18.23
N PHE A 3 -3.42 2.83 -18.80
CA PHE A 3 -2.40 3.60 -18.05
C PHE A 3 -2.96 4.81 -17.27
N TYR A 4 -4.13 5.35 -17.65
CA TYR A 4 -4.73 6.51 -16.99
C TYR A 4 -5.53 6.17 -15.72
N LEU A 5 -5.91 4.90 -15.53
CA LEU A 5 -6.57 4.45 -14.29
C LEU A 5 -5.58 4.33 -13.12
N LEU A 6 -4.30 4.07 -13.43
CA LEU A 6 -3.19 3.91 -12.47
C LEU A 6 -2.88 5.19 -11.68
N ILE A 7 -3.01 6.36 -12.31
CA ILE A 7 -2.74 7.66 -11.68
C ILE A 7 -3.98 8.18 -10.93
N SER A 8 -5.17 7.89 -11.43
CA SER A 8 -6.43 8.45 -10.88
C SER A 8 -6.76 7.96 -9.47
N ALA A 9 -6.61 6.67 -9.17
CA ALA A 9 -6.99 6.12 -7.86
C ALA A 9 -6.06 6.56 -6.72
N ILE A 10 -4.77 6.81 -7.02
CA ILE A 10 -3.78 7.28 -6.04
C ILE A 10 -3.78 8.81 -5.95
N ALA A 11 -4.00 9.51 -7.07
CA ALA A 11 -4.29 10.93 -7.05
C ALA A 11 -5.54 11.23 -6.23
N PHE A 12 -6.53 10.33 -6.19
CA PHE A 12 -7.71 10.47 -5.34
C PHE A 12 -7.39 10.35 -3.84
N LEU A 13 -6.43 9.51 -3.43
CA LEU A 13 -5.91 9.47 -2.05
C LEU A 13 -5.26 10.81 -1.67
N ILE A 14 -4.40 11.34 -2.54
CA ILE A 14 -3.72 12.62 -2.34
C ILE A 14 -4.73 13.79 -2.33
N LEU A 15 -5.70 13.80 -3.25
CA LEU A 15 -6.76 14.81 -3.34
C LEU A 15 -7.70 14.77 -2.14
N PHE A 16 -8.14 13.59 -1.70
CA PHE A 16 -9.03 13.44 -0.55
C PHE A 16 -8.39 14.03 0.72
N PHE A 17 -7.10 13.82 0.96
CA PHE A 17 -6.41 14.43 2.10
C PHE A 17 -6.02 15.89 1.90
N ALA A 18 -5.67 16.31 0.68
CA ALA A 18 -5.40 17.70 0.36
C ALA A 18 -6.65 18.58 0.57
N ILE A 19 -7.83 18.09 0.17
CA ILE A 19 -9.11 18.74 0.43
C ILE A 19 -9.36 18.80 1.94
N LYS A 20 -9.23 17.69 2.67
CA LYS A 20 -9.41 17.65 4.14
C LYS A 20 -8.49 18.64 4.86
N LYS A 21 -7.22 18.76 4.44
CA LYS A 21 -6.22 19.70 4.97
C LYS A 21 -6.57 21.16 4.69
N TYR A 22 -7.17 21.46 3.54
CA TYR A 22 -7.64 22.82 3.21
C TYR A 22 -8.95 23.18 3.91
N THR A 23 -9.87 22.23 4.07
CA THR A 23 -11.13 22.46 4.81
C THR A 23 -10.87 22.61 6.32
N LEU A 24 -9.88 21.92 6.88
CA LEU A 24 -9.49 22.02 8.30
C LEU A 24 -8.78 23.33 8.67
N LYS A 25 -8.31 24.13 7.70
CA LYS A 25 -7.76 25.47 7.98
C LYS A 25 -8.82 26.49 8.43
N LEU A 26 -10.11 26.16 8.33
CA LEU A 26 -11.20 27.00 8.84
C LEU A 26 -11.61 26.67 10.28
N ASP A 27 -11.08 25.58 10.87
CA ASP A 27 -11.54 25.05 12.16
C ASP A 27 -10.35 24.90 13.14
N GLU A 28 -9.59 25.98 13.30
CA GLU A 28 -8.31 26.05 14.02
C GLU A 28 -8.38 25.65 15.52
N GLN A 29 -9.55 25.31 16.06
CA GLN A 29 -9.71 24.83 17.44
C GLN A 29 -9.90 23.31 17.58
N ALA A 30 -10.13 22.56 16.49
CA ALA A 30 -10.15 21.09 16.52
C ALA A 30 -8.75 20.45 16.29
N LEU A 31 -7.73 21.26 16.01
CA LEU A 31 -6.40 20.85 15.52
C LEU A 31 -5.41 20.31 16.58
N LEU A 32 -5.87 20.10 17.82
CA LEU A 32 -5.08 19.49 18.89
C LEU A 32 -5.61 18.13 19.35
N GLU A 33 -6.62 17.56 18.69
CA GLU A 33 -6.76 16.11 18.75
C GLU A 33 -5.60 15.52 17.96
N PRO A 34 -4.84 14.55 18.52
CA PRO A 34 -3.79 13.90 17.76
C PRO A 34 -4.46 13.31 16.54
N ILE A 35 -4.26 13.91 15.36
CA ILE A 35 -4.67 13.32 14.09
C ILE A 35 -3.87 12.02 13.97
N LYS A 36 -4.48 10.98 14.55
CA LYS A 36 -4.26 9.56 14.41
C LYS A 36 -2.87 9.20 13.86
N ASN A 37 -1.84 9.34 14.70
CA ASN A 37 -0.50 8.82 14.42
C ASN A 37 -0.48 7.33 14.04
N ASN A 38 -1.60 6.61 14.20
CA ASN A 38 -1.71 5.19 13.89
C ASN A 38 -2.20 4.85 12.47
N ILE A 39 -2.78 5.76 11.68
CA ILE A 39 -3.39 5.37 10.37
C ILE A 39 -2.35 4.79 9.41
N TYR A 40 -1.18 5.42 9.27
CA TYR A 40 -0.14 4.89 8.38
C TYR A 40 0.49 3.60 8.89
N SER A 41 0.59 3.46 10.22
CA SER A 41 1.03 2.22 10.86
C SER A 41 0.05 1.08 10.58
N GLU A 42 -1.24 1.30 10.82
CA GLU A 42 -2.31 0.34 10.49
C GLU A 42 -2.34 0.04 8.98
N PHE A 43 -2.09 1.03 8.13
CA PHE A 43 -2.01 0.80 6.69
C PHE A 43 -0.81 -0.06 6.29
N CYS A 44 0.34 0.08 6.94
CA CYS A 44 1.48 -0.82 6.76
C CYS A 44 1.08 -2.27 7.09
N ASP A 45 0.33 -2.49 8.18
CA ASP A 45 -0.16 -3.83 8.54
C ASP A 45 -1.09 -4.41 7.47
N LEU A 46 -1.96 -3.58 6.89
CA LEU A 46 -2.85 -3.97 5.79
C LEU A 46 -2.09 -4.34 4.52
N ILE A 47 -1.04 -3.60 4.17
CA ILE A 47 -0.13 -3.91 3.05
C ILE A 47 0.57 -5.24 3.31
N ASN A 48 1.12 -5.42 4.51
CA ASN A 48 1.77 -6.66 4.91
C ASN A 48 0.85 -7.87 4.82
N LYS A 49 -0.42 -7.69 5.20
CA LYS A 49 -1.44 -8.73 5.04
C LYS A 49 -1.65 -9.10 3.57
N GLU A 50 -1.66 -8.13 2.65
CA GLU A 50 -1.74 -8.46 1.22
C GLU A 50 -0.49 -9.17 0.71
N ILE A 51 0.71 -8.80 1.15
CA ILE A 51 1.94 -9.52 0.79
C ILE A 51 1.86 -10.98 1.25
N ARG A 52 1.39 -11.23 2.47
CA ARG A 52 1.15 -12.58 2.99
C ARG A 52 0.09 -13.32 2.17
N ASN A 53 -0.96 -12.65 1.73
CA ASN A 53 -1.97 -13.25 0.85
C ASN A 53 -1.34 -13.69 -0.47
N ILE A 54 -0.48 -12.88 -1.10
CA ILE A 54 0.23 -13.27 -2.33
C ILE A 54 1.07 -14.52 -2.08
N LYS A 55 1.85 -14.53 -0.99
CA LYS A 55 2.67 -15.68 -0.58
C LYS A 55 1.83 -16.95 -0.41
N ASN A 56 0.70 -16.85 0.30
CA ASN A 56 -0.19 -17.99 0.53
C ASN A 56 -0.83 -18.50 -0.76
N ASN A 57 -1.29 -17.60 -1.63
CA ASN A 57 -1.86 -17.98 -2.93
C ASN A 57 -0.82 -18.68 -3.82
N LEU A 58 0.45 -18.28 -3.74
CA LEU A 58 1.52 -18.96 -4.46
C LEU A 58 1.83 -20.35 -3.88
N LEU A 59 1.82 -20.50 -2.56
CA LEU A 59 2.02 -21.79 -1.89
C LEU A 59 0.86 -22.77 -2.16
N GLN A 60 -0.36 -22.24 -2.29
CA GLN A 60 -1.57 -23.00 -2.62
C GLN A 60 -1.76 -23.20 -4.12
N ASN A 61 -0.81 -22.78 -4.95
CA ASN A 61 -0.88 -22.83 -6.42
C ASN A 61 -2.14 -22.17 -7.02
N THR A 62 -2.70 -21.19 -6.30
CA THR A 62 -3.81 -20.35 -6.77
C THR A 62 -3.30 -19.25 -7.71
N PHE A 63 -2.05 -18.83 -7.53
CA PHE A 63 -1.33 -17.95 -8.46
C PHE A 63 -0.28 -18.75 -9.24
N THR A 64 -0.22 -18.52 -10.55
CA THR A 64 0.77 -19.14 -11.44
C THR A 64 1.92 -18.18 -11.74
N LEU A 65 3.13 -18.70 -11.81
CA LEU A 65 4.31 -17.92 -12.16
C LEU A 65 4.52 -17.85 -13.67
N GLN A 66 5.22 -16.81 -14.11
CA GLN A 66 5.75 -16.74 -15.48
C GLN A 66 6.81 -17.81 -15.73
N ASN A 67 7.54 -18.17 -14.68
CA ASN A 67 8.51 -19.25 -14.68
C ASN A 67 8.55 -19.88 -13.29
N GLU A 68 8.19 -21.16 -13.21
CA GLU A 68 8.13 -21.91 -11.95
C GLU A 68 9.50 -22.03 -11.25
N ASN A 69 10.60 -21.93 -12.00
CA ASN A 69 11.96 -21.92 -11.43
C ASN A 69 12.24 -20.67 -10.57
N TYR A 70 11.39 -19.64 -10.65
CA TYR A 70 11.51 -18.43 -9.85
C TYR A 70 10.70 -18.48 -8.55
N LYS A 71 10.05 -19.59 -8.23
CA LYS A 71 9.19 -19.70 -7.05
C LYS A 71 9.92 -19.32 -5.77
N ASP A 72 11.07 -19.91 -5.51
CA ASP A 72 11.84 -19.64 -4.28
C ASP A 72 12.34 -18.19 -4.23
N ILE A 73 12.83 -17.68 -5.37
CA ILE A 73 13.31 -16.30 -5.50
C ILE A 73 12.16 -15.32 -5.23
N PHE A 74 10.97 -15.56 -5.77
CA PHE A 74 9.83 -14.70 -5.55
C PHE A 74 9.31 -14.77 -4.12
N LEU A 75 9.30 -15.95 -3.49
CA LEU A 75 8.95 -16.12 -2.08
C LEU A 75 9.92 -15.36 -1.16
N GLU A 76 11.22 -15.35 -1.46
CA GLU A 76 12.20 -14.55 -0.71
C GLU A 76 11.95 -13.05 -0.93
N ASN A 77 11.76 -12.61 -2.17
CA ASN A 77 11.46 -11.20 -2.47
C ASN A 77 10.19 -10.71 -1.74
N LEU A 78 9.13 -11.52 -1.64
CA LEU A 78 7.93 -11.17 -0.87
C LEU A 78 8.23 -11.08 0.64
N SER A 79 9.17 -11.91 1.13
CA SER A 79 9.63 -11.86 2.52
C SER A 79 10.45 -10.59 2.77
N ASP A 80 11.30 -10.19 1.83
CA ASP A 80 12.04 -8.92 1.85
C ASP A 80 11.10 -7.71 1.81
N MET A 81 10.08 -7.73 0.95
CA MET A 81 9.06 -6.67 0.93
C MET A 81 8.34 -6.56 2.28
N SER A 82 8.05 -7.69 2.93
CA SER A 82 7.45 -7.67 4.28
C SER A 82 8.39 -7.07 5.33
N ARG A 83 9.69 -7.39 5.27
CA ARG A 83 10.71 -6.77 6.15
C ARG A 83 10.82 -5.26 5.88
N LYS A 84 10.79 -4.86 4.61
CA LYS A 84 10.89 -3.46 4.19
C LYS A 84 9.71 -2.62 4.65
N ILE A 85 8.46 -3.08 4.52
CA ILE A 85 7.30 -2.33 5.03
C ILE A 85 7.31 -2.23 6.56
N ASN A 86 7.75 -3.27 7.27
CA ASN A 86 7.97 -3.19 8.73
C ASN A 86 9.03 -2.15 9.10
N HIS A 87 10.09 -2.03 8.31
CA HIS A 87 11.11 -1.02 8.52
C HIS A 87 10.57 0.39 8.25
N ILE A 88 9.80 0.58 7.17
CA ILE A 88 9.10 1.84 6.88
C ILE A 88 8.20 2.23 8.06
N GLN A 89 7.42 1.26 8.55
CA GLN A 89 6.55 1.45 9.71
C GLN A 89 7.37 1.93 10.91
N THR A 90 8.38 1.17 11.35
CA THR A 90 9.17 1.48 12.54
C THR A 90 9.97 2.77 12.44
N MET A 91 10.61 3.06 11.30
CA MET A 91 11.42 4.27 11.12
C MET A 91 10.58 5.54 11.07
N ASN A 92 9.42 5.49 10.42
CA ASN A 92 8.59 6.68 10.24
C ASN A 92 7.62 6.91 11.41
N LEU A 93 7.54 6.03 12.42
CA LEU A 93 6.83 6.30 13.69
C LEU A 93 7.33 7.59 14.36
N SER A 94 8.60 7.94 14.15
CA SER A 94 9.21 9.17 14.66
C SER A 94 9.04 10.39 13.75
N LYS A 95 8.65 10.21 12.49
CA LYS A 95 8.55 11.26 11.46
C LYS A 95 7.11 11.76 11.33
N LYS A 96 6.85 12.98 11.79
CA LYS A 96 5.53 13.62 11.86
C LYS A 96 4.99 14.15 10.51
N SER A 97 5.58 13.77 9.36
CA SER A 97 5.18 14.31 8.05
C SER A 97 4.37 13.30 7.25
N ASN A 98 3.07 13.59 7.09
CA ASN A 98 2.15 12.81 6.26
C ASN A 98 2.64 12.68 4.81
N ALA A 99 3.20 13.75 4.24
CA ALA A 99 3.70 13.74 2.87
C ALA A 99 4.86 12.73 2.68
N LEU A 100 5.74 12.63 3.67
CA LEU A 100 6.85 11.69 3.63
C LEU A 100 6.36 10.23 3.75
N TRP A 101 5.35 9.99 4.59
CA TRP A 101 4.69 8.69 4.68
C TRP A 101 4.04 8.30 3.35
N GLU A 102 3.26 9.19 2.76
CA GLU A 102 2.54 8.95 1.50
C GLU A 102 3.50 8.66 0.35
N GLU A 103 4.56 9.46 0.20
CA GLU A 103 5.60 9.24 -0.81
C GLU A 103 6.29 7.88 -0.61
N THR A 104 6.73 7.59 0.61
CA THR A 104 7.42 6.33 0.93
C THR A 104 6.53 5.11 0.65
N LEU A 105 5.26 5.18 1.05
CA LEU A 105 4.29 4.10 0.85
C LEU A 105 3.91 3.94 -0.63
N PHE A 106 3.80 5.05 -1.36
CA PHE A 106 3.56 5.01 -2.81
C PHE A 106 4.69 4.30 -3.54
N ASP A 107 5.94 4.66 -3.25
CA ASP A 107 7.10 4.02 -3.87
C ASP A 107 7.18 2.53 -3.52
N PHE A 108 6.90 2.18 -2.26
CA PHE A 108 6.83 0.79 -1.83
C PHE A 108 5.76 0.00 -2.62
N LEU A 109 4.56 0.56 -2.78
CA LEU A 109 3.47 -0.10 -3.51
C LEU A 109 3.81 -0.25 -4.99
N LYS A 110 4.45 0.74 -5.60
CA LYS A 110 4.94 0.67 -6.99
C LYS A 110 5.97 -0.45 -7.17
N GLU A 111 6.88 -0.60 -6.22
CA GLU A 111 7.85 -1.69 -6.21
C GLU A 111 7.18 -3.06 -6.07
N LEU A 112 6.18 -3.20 -5.19
CA LEU A 112 5.40 -4.43 -5.04
C LEU A 112 4.66 -4.78 -6.34
N GLU A 113 4.04 -3.80 -7.00
CA GLU A 113 3.36 -4.01 -8.28
C GLU A 113 4.34 -4.48 -9.36
N ASN A 114 5.52 -3.86 -9.44
CA ASN A 114 6.54 -4.24 -10.41
C ASN A 114 7.11 -5.63 -10.12
N LEU A 115 7.27 -5.98 -8.84
CA LEU A 115 7.67 -7.32 -8.42
C LEU A 115 6.63 -8.35 -8.88
N ASN A 116 5.35 -8.10 -8.64
CA ASN A 116 4.27 -8.96 -9.11
C ASN A 116 4.26 -9.09 -10.64
N LYS A 117 4.47 -7.99 -11.38
CA LYS A 117 4.58 -7.99 -12.85
C LYS A 117 5.77 -8.80 -13.37
N LYS A 118 6.85 -8.89 -12.60
CA LYS A 118 8.04 -9.65 -12.98
C LYS A 118 7.84 -11.16 -12.83
N TYR A 119 7.03 -11.60 -11.88
CA TYR A 119 6.96 -13.02 -11.49
C TYR A 119 5.63 -13.70 -11.77
N LEU A 120 4.50 -12.98 -11.79
CA LEU A 120 3.15 -13.56 -11.92
C LEU A 120 2.59 -13.44 -13.35
N ASN A 121 1.89 -14.47 -13.84
CA ASN A 121 1.21 -14.43 -15.16
C ASN A 121 0.08 -13.40 -15.18
N ASP A 122 -0.89 -13.52 -14.27
CA ASP A 122 -2.05 -12.62 -14.17
C ASP A 122 -1.76 -11.37 -13.32
N SER A 123 -0.54 -10.84 -13.41
CA SER A 123 -0.04 -9.79 -12.53
C SER A 123 -0.90 -8.53 -12.52
N GLU A 124 -1.44 -8.09 -13.68
CA GLU A 124 -2.32 -6.93 -13.76
C GLU A 124 -3.61 -7.12 -12.93
N LYS A 125 -4.30 -8.24 -13.15
CA LYS A 125 -5.54 -8.59 -12.42
C LYS A 125 -5.29 -8.75 -10.93
N ILE A 126 -4.16 -9.33 -10.54
CA ILE A 126 -3.76 -9.51 -9.14
C ILE A 126 -3.48 -8.15 -8.50
N ASN A 127 -2.70 -7.29 -9.17
CA ASN A 127 -2.40 -5.95 -8.71
C ASN A 127 -3.66 -5.08 -8.57
N ASP A 128 -4.61 -5.18 -9.51
CA ASP A 128 -5.89 -4.47 -9.43
C ASP A 128 -6.71 -4.90 -8.20
N LYS A 129 -6.76 -6.21 -7.91
CA LYS A 129 -7.42 -6.73 -6.70
C LYS A 129 -6.77 -6.20 -5.42
N ILE A 130 -5.43 -6.18 -5.37
CA ILE A 130 -4.68 -5.65 -4.23
C ILE A 130 -4.98 -4.15 -4.06
N ARG A 131 -4.92 -3.36 -5.14
CA ARG A 131 -5.24 -1.92 -5.11
C ARG A 131 -6.64 -1.66 -4.58
N ASN A 132 -7.64 -2.37 -5.09
CA ASN A 132 -9.04 -2.23 -4.65
C ASN A 132 -9.21 -2.61 -3.17
N SER A 133 -8.54 -3.69 -2.72
CA SER A 133 -8.55 -4.11 -1.33
C SER A 133 -7.94 -3.05 -0.41
N LEU A 134 -6.73 -2.57 -0.75
CA LEU A 134 -6.03 -1.54 0.02
C LEU A 134 -6.80 -0.22 0.06
N HIS A 135 -7.36 0.22 -1.07
CA HIS A 135 -8.21 1.40 -1.13
C HIS A 135 -9.39 1.28 -0.16
N LYS A 136 -10.16 0.19 -0.25
CA LYS A 136 -11.33 -0.04 0.63
C LYS A 136 -10.93 -0.04 2.10
N LYS A 137 -9.86 -0.77 2.45
CA LYS A 137 -9.39 -0.87 3.85
C LYS A 137 -8.91 0.48 4.37
N PHE A 138 -8.15 1.21 3.57
CA PHE A 138 -7.66 2.54 3.94
C PHE A 138 -8.79 3.56 4.07
N SER A 139 -9.77 3.57 3.15
CA SER A 139 -10.97 4.40 3.28
C SER A 139 -11.74 4.11 4.57
N ASN A 140 -11.73 2.88 5.07
CA ASN A 140 -12.37 2.55 6.34
C ASN A 140 -11.57 3.08 7.55
N LEU A 141 -10.23 3.08 7.48
CA LEU A 141 -9.38 3.66 8.53
C LEU A 141 -9.58 5.18 8.69
N THR A 142 -9.93 5.87 7.60
CA THR A 142 -10.06 7.34 7.57
C THR A 142 -11.47 7.87 7.82
N LYS A 143 -12.47 6.98 7.86
CA LYS A 143 -13.89 7.30 8.14
C LYS A 143 -14.23 7.33 9.62
N ASN A 144 -13.49 6.57 10.44
CA ASN A 144 -13.56 6.69 11.90
C ASN A 144 -12.84 7.95 12.36
#